data_AF-A0A4P5QXI7-F1
#
_entry.id   AF-A0A4P5QXI7-F1
#
_cell.length_a   1.000
_cell.length_b   1.000
_cell.length_c   1.000
_cell.angle_alpha   90.00
_cell.angle_beta   90.00
_cell.angle_gamma   90.00
#
_symmetry.space_group_name_H-M   'P 1'
#
loop_
_entity.id
_entity.type
_entity.pdbx_description
1 polymer ?
#
loop_
_entity_poly.entity_id
_entity_poly.type
_entity_poly.pdbx_seq_one_letter_code
_entity_poly.pdbx_strand_id
1 'polypeptide(L)'
;MTMSQQGIRIGLHGAGSAVVDASGVVHPEGWRGNSCGWWLAASDKWHDPRTSPSVRQQRIDGTPVVQTKVAVPGGDVVQRVFVVADHGGRLVMQVSNESPEPVAVAVHTRDISTTAAAGASRPQGIETPNDVMAYPLSHRASITFAWPLVQSRFRRAAPIDAGLLPSHDQVVRGWVLTSERASRVAPDASALVTARCELSLMTSLEIDDLLDADAALGTLVIAERVRMGDNPREWTSQIADAARRVAKHPQRSAWTARAMVMAARTLVAADESLAADDVVELWQRAATGVTRPDATSGDSSAIMQAATIEHRFVHALTRTSAVVLPTGIPVAWRGANVEAHGVVATPDHRVSLALRWHGENVALLWEVDGPPGLQLSASTVDASFSTIAAQGEVLLRVAP
;
A
#
# COMPACT_ATOMS: atom_id res chain seq x y z
N MET A 1 -15.46 15.49 -13.38
CA MET A 1 -14.08 15.32 -13.83
C MET A 1 -13.20 16.22 -12.96
N THR A 2 -12.92 15.76 -11.75
CA THR A 2 -12.05 16.46 -10.79
C THR A 2 -10.62 16.28 -11.29
N MET A 3 -9.87 17.37 -11.46
CA MET A 3 -8.42 17.30 -11.69
C MET A 3 -7.83 16.39 -10.63
N SER A 4 -7.11 15.33 -11.04
CA SER A 4 -6.32 14.52 -10.12
C SER A 4 -5.28 15.45 -9.48
N GLN A 5 -5.51 15.85 -8.23
CA GLN A 5 -4.50 16.59 -7.48
C GLN A 5 -3.31 15.65 -7.28
N GLN A 6 -2.14 16.07 -7.78
CA GLN A 6 -0.89 15.34 -7.57
C GLN A 6 -0.56 15.31 -6.08
N GLY A 7 -0.36 14.13 -5.50
CA GLY A 7 -0.01 13.96 -4.10
C GLY A 7 -0.16 12.53 -3.61
N ILE A 8 0.09 12.34 -2.31
CA ILE A 8 -0.04 11.04 -1.64
C ILE A 8 -1.46 10.91 -1.10
N ARG A 9 -2.20 9.89 -1.58
CA ARG A 9 -3.52 9.55 -1.04
C ARG A 9 -3.37 8.95 0.37
N ILE A 10 -4.14 9.48 1.31
CA ILE A 10 -4.32 8.97 2.66
C ILE A 10 -5.80 8.73 2.90
N GLY A 11 -6.16 7.84 3.83
CA GLY A 11 -7.58 7.58 4.07
C GLY A 11 -7.82 6.35 4.91
N LEU A 12 -9.09 5.97 4.94
CA LEU A 12 -9.54 4.70 5.47
C LEU A 12 -9.99 3.82 4.32
N HIS A 13 -9.84 2.52 4.51
CA HIS A 13 -10.39 1.52 3.62
C HIS A 13 -11.90 1.76 3.39
N GLY A 14 -12.28 2.08 2.14
CA GLY A 14 -13.69 2.17 1.69
C GLY A 14 -14.56 3.30 2.24
N ALA A 15 -14.06 4.23 3.07
CA ALA A 15 -14.92 5.19 3.80
C ALA A 15 -14.67 6.68 3.52
N GLY A 16 -13.46 7.07 3.15
CA GLY A 16 -13.11 8.47 2.85
C GLY A 16 -11.60 8.66 2.69
N SER A 17 -11.22 9.63 1.87
CA SER A 17 -9.81 9.87 1.54
C SER A 17 -9.44 11.36 1.51
N ALA A 18 -8.15 11.62 1.55
CA ALA A 18 -7.56 12.93 1.34
C ALA A 18 -6.28 12.79 0.51
N VAL A 19 -5.85 13.86 -0.13
CA VAL A 19 -4.56 13.92 -0.83
C VAL A 19 -3.65 14.88 -0.09
N VAL A 20 -2.45 14.44 0.25
CA VAL A 20 -1.39 15.30 0.77
C VAL A 20 -0.52 15.71 -0.41
N ASP A 21 -0.48 17.00 -0.73
CA ASP A 21 0.38 17.50 -1.81
C ASP A 21 1.86 17.55 -1.40
N ALA A 22 2.75 17.88 -2.34
CA ALA A 22 4.19 17.91 -2.13
C ALA A 22 4.65 18.89 -1.03
N SER A 23 3.80 19.85 -0.64
CA SER A 23 4.08 20.82 0.43
C SER A 23 3.55 20.40 1.81
N GLY A 24 2.90 19.22 1.90
CA GLY A 24 2.26 18.76 3.12
C GLY A 24 0.88 19.38 3.37
N VAL A 25 0.33 20.12 2.40
CA VAL A 25 -1.04 20.63 2.50
C VAL A 25 -2.00 19.49 2.20
N VAL A 26 -3.01 19.35 3.04
CA VAL A 26 -3.97 18.25 2.94
C VAL A 26 -5.24 18.72 2.24
N HIS A 27 -5.70 17.95 1.26
CA HIS A 27 -6.91 18.20 0.49
C HIS A 27 -7.90 17.04 0.72
N PRO A 28 -8.77 17.13 1.74
CA PRO A 28 -9.74 16.09 2.01
C PRO A 28 -10.86 16.06 0.98
N GLU A 29 -11.29 14.86 0.63
CA GLU A 29 -12.36 14.67 -0.35
C GLU A 29 -13.69 15.24 0.17
N GLY A 30 -14.41 15.96 -0.68
CA GLY A 30 -15.70 16.56 -0.35
C GLY A 30 -15.62 17.89 0.43
N TRP A 31 -14.44 18.34 0.84
CA TRP A 31 -14.25 19.70 1.34
C TRP A 31 -14.36 20.66 0.14
N ARG A 32 -15.29 21.62 0.18
CA ARG A 32 -15.63 22.49 -0.97
C ARG A 32 -14.52 23.50 -1.32
N GLY A 33 -13.36 23.04 -1.78
CA GLY A 33 -12.20 23.87 -2.10
C GLY A 33 -11.35 24.29 -0.89
N ASN A 34 -11.67 23.77 0.30
CA ASN A 34 -10.88 24.00 1.51
C ASN A 34 -9.80 22.92 1.64
N SER A 35 -8.62 23.34 2.05
CA SER A 35 -7.48 22.47 2.38
C SER A 35 -7.01 22.75 3.80
N CYS A 36 -6.36 21.78 4.45
CA CYS A 36 -5.64 22.02 5.69
C CYS A 36 -4.22 22.46 5.34
N GLY A 37 -4.06 23.78 5.15
CA GLY A 37 -2.75 24.43 5.09
C GLY A 37 -2.04 24.45 6.44
N TRP A 38 -0.71 24.59 6.40
CA TRP A 38 0.12 24.80 7.58
C TRP A 38 1.23 25.81 7.29
N TRP A 39 1.57 26.64 8.27
CA TRP A 39 2.64 27.64 8.20
C TRP A 39 3.47 27.63 9.47
N LEU A 40 4.73 28.04 9.38
CA LEU A 40 5.65 28.03 10.51
C LEU A 40 6.24 29.42 10.75
N ALA A 41 6.12 29.95 11.95
CA ALA A 41 6.91 31.10 12.38
C ALA A 41 8.15 30.60 13.12
N ALA A 42 9.32 30.99 12.65
CA ALA A 42 10.57 30.82 13.38
C ALA A 42 11.20 32.20 13.68
N SER A 43 12.40 32.23 14.24
CA SER A 43 13.08 33.46 14.64
C SER A 43 13.44 34.38 13.46
N ASP A 44 13.56 33.83 12.25
CA ASP A 44 13.92 34.56 11.04
C ASP A 44 12.70 35.15 10.32
N LYS A 45 11.68 34.32 10.05
CA LYS A 45 10.49 34.68 9.28
C LYS A 45 9.37 33.65 9.45
N TRP A 46 8.26 33.93 8.77
CA TRP A 46 7.29 32.89 8.40
C TRP A 46 7.80 32.06 7.23
N HIS A 47 7.63 30.75 7.33
CA HIS A 47 7.87 29.77 6.29
C HIS A 47 6.51 29.25 5.80
N ASP A 48 6.24 29.42 4.50
CA ASP A 48 5.13 28.76 3.81
C ASP A 48 5.69 27.54 3.05
N PRO A 49 5.36 26.30 3.47
CA PRO A 49 5.80 25.07 2.81
C PRO A 49 5.56 25.02 1.31
N ARG A 50 4.57 25.75 0.77
CA ARG A 50 4.29 25.80 -0.68
C ARG A 50 5.40 26.50 -1.48
N THR A 51 6.18 27.36 -0.81
CA THR A 51 7.23 28.18 -1.43
C THR A 51 8.62 27.89 -0.86
N SER A 52 8.69 27.07 0.19
CA SER A 52 9.95 26.72 0.84
C SER A 52 10.74 25.68 0.03
N PRO A 53 11.95 26.00 -0.46
CA PRO A 53 12.77 25.04 -1.21
C PRO A 53 13.31 23.90 -0.33
N SER A 54 13.20 24.00 0.99
CA SER A 54 13.69 23.02 1.95
C SER A 54 12.71 21.89 2.24
N VAL A 55 11.53 21.87 1.62
CA VAL A 55 10.51 20.86 1.91
C VAL A 55 10.98 19.49 1.46
N ARG A 56 10.94 18.53 2.38
CA ARG A 56 11.28 17.12 2.13
C ARG A 56 10.11 16.26 2.58
N GLN A 57 9.57 15.44 1.69
CA GLN A 57 8.40 14.62 1.98
C GLN A 57 8.65 13.14 1.70
N GLN A 58 8.12 12.26 2.56
CA GLN A 58 8.15 10.81 2.35
C GLN A 58 6.97 10.12 3.03
N ARG A 59 6.63 8.91 2.58
CA ARG A 59 5.80 7.96 3.34
C ARG A 59 6.63 7.31 4.45
N ILE A 60 6.03 7.04 5.60
CA ILE A 60 6.66 6.25 6.66
C ILE A 60 6.38 4.77 6.41
N ASP A 61 7.44 3.96 6.26
CA ASP A 61 7.38 2.51 5.97
C ASP A 61 6.49 2.13 4.78
N GLY A 62 6.40 3.04 3.79
CA GLY A 62 5.53 2.88 2.62
C GLY A 62 4.04 3.04 2.89
N THR A 63 3.61 3.34 4.11
CA THR A 63 2.20 3.46 4.51
C THR A 63 1.58 4.81 4.12
N PRO A 64 0.24 4.99 4.22
CA PRO A 64 -0.46 6.27 4.04
C PRO A 64 -0.27 7.25 5.20
N VAL A 65 0.91 7.24 5.81
CA VAL A 65 1.34 8.21 6.83
C VAL A 65 2.45 9.04 6.20
N VAL A 66 2.14 10.31 5.96
CA VAL A 66 3.02 11.22 5.22
C VAL A 66 3.80 12.09 6.20
N GLN A 67 5.12 12.07 6.08
CA GLN A 67 6.00 12.96 6.82
C GLN A 67 6.51 14.07 5.90
N THR A 68 6.29 15.32 6.28
CA THR A 68 6.83 16.51 5.61
C THR A 68 7.77 17.25 6.58
N LYS A 69 9.03 17.45 6.20
CA LYS A 69 10.01 18.23 6.95
C LYS A 69 10.25 19.58 6.29
N VAL A 70 10.30 20.64 7.08
CA VAL A 70 10.65 22.00 6.64
C VAL A 70 11.78 22.52 7.51
N ALA A 71 12.85 23.02 6.88
CA ALA A 71 13.98 23.58 7.59
C ALA A 71 13.62 24.93 8.20
N VAL A 72 14.08 25.15 9.42
CA VAL A 72 14.00 26.41 10.17
C VAL A 72 15.38 26.71 10.77
N PRO A 73 15.64 27.91 11.31
CA PRO A 73 16.91 28.19 11.99
C PRO A 73 17.30 27.09 13.00
N GLY A 74 18.46 26.48 12.80
CA GLY A 74 19.04 25.49 13.70
C GLY A 74 18.46 24.07 13.62
N GLY A 75 17.45 23.78 12.79
CA GLY A 75 16.90 22.43 12.68
C GLY A 75 15.71 22.30 11.75
N ASP A 76 14.82 21.35 12.04
CA ASP A 76 13.62 21.07 11.24
C ASP A 76 12.35 21.17 12.09
N VAL A 77 11.24 21.48 11.42
CA VAL A 77 9.90 21.18 11.92
C VAL A 77 9.33 20.05 11.09
N VAL A 78 8.76 19.05 11.77
CA VAL A 78 8.26 17.82 11.14
C VAL A 78 6.76 17.73 11.29
N GLN A 79 6.06 17.74 10.18
CA GLN A 79 4.64 17.45 10.06
C GLN A 79 4.45 15.97 9.72
N ARG A 80 3.51 15.30 10.40
CA ARG A 80 3.04 13.96 10.07
C ARG A 80 1.53 14.00 9.87
N VAL A 81 1.08 13.58 8.70
CA VAL A 81 -0.33 13.59 8.30
C VAL A 81 -0.80 12.17 8.04
N PHE A 82 -1.93 11.79 8.64
CA PHE A 82 -2.53 10.48 8.50
C PHE A 82 -4.03 10.53 8.84
N VAL A 83 -4.71 9.40 8.61
CA VAL A 83 -6.13 9.25 8.93
C VAL A 83 -6.32 8.11 9.94
N VAL A 84 -7.20 8.32 10.91
CA VAL A 84 -7.57 7.31 11.92
C VAL A 84 -9.03 6.93 11.82
N ALA A 85 -9.34 5.66 12.07
CA ALA A 85 -10.69 5.12 12.08
C ALA A 85 -11.41 5.47 13.40
N ASP A 86 -11.96 6.68 13.46
CA ASP A 86 -12.80 7.14 14.57
C ASP A 86 -14.04 7.86 14.02
N HIS A 87 -15.25 7.36 14.33
CA HIS A 87 -16.54 7.98 14.00
C HIS A 87 -16.67 8.56 12.58
N GLY A 88 -16.32 7.77 11.55
CA GLY A 88 -16.35 8.20 10.14
C GLY A 88 -15.01 8.73 9.59
N GLY A 89 -13.97 8.68 10.42
CA GLY A 89 -12.60 9.01 10.05
C GLY A 89 -12.17 10.39 10.50
N ARG A 90 -10.97 10.50 11.06
CA ARG A 90 -10.36 11.78 11.46
C ARG A 90 -9.08 11.99 10.70
N LEU A 91 -8.97 13.17 10.08
CA LEU A 91 -7.71 13.66 9.56
C LEU A 91 -6.87 14.15 10.74
N VAL A 92 -5.65 13.65 10.86
CA VAL A 92 -4.71 14.01 11.93
C VAL A 92 -3.47 14.66 11.32
N MET A 93 -3.07 15.80 11.87
CA MET A 93 -1.80 16.45 11.61
C MET A 93 -1.04 16.60 12.92
N GLN A 94 0.06 15.87 13.07
CA GLN A 94 0.98 16.01 14.19
C GLN A 94 2.17 16.87 13.75
N VAL A 95 2.52 17.89 14.52
CA VAL A 95 3.66 18.77 14.23
C VAL A 95 4.63 18.76 15.41
N SER A 96 5.89 18.43 15.11
CA SER A 96 6.98 18.29 16.08
C SER A 96 8.10 19.29 15.79
N ASN A 97 8.60 19.97 16.83
CA ASN A 97 9.76 20.87 16.70
C ASN A 97 11.07 20.13 16.98
N GLU A 98 11.82 19.83 15.92
CA GLU A 98 13.16 19.21 15.97
C GLU A 98 14.28 20.27 15.91
N SER A 99 13.96 21.57 16.03
CA SER A 99 14.91 22.68 16.11
C SER A 99 15.12 23.16 17.55
N PRO A 100 16.28 23.73 17.91
CA PRO A 100 16.57 24.18 19.28
C PRO A 100 15.76 25.43 19.69
N GLU A 101 15.25 26.20 18.72
CA GLU A 101 14.51 27.43 18.98
C GLU A 101 13.00 27.17 19.04
N PRO A 102 12.23 27.89 19.88
CA PRO A 102 10.78 27.85 19.83
C PRO A 102 10.26 28.35 18.48
N VAL A 103 9.27 27.64 17.94
CA VAL A 103 8.56 28.02 16.70
C VAL A 103 7.08 28.19 17.01
N ALA A 104 6.30 28.72 16.06
CA ALA A 104 4.85 28.60 16.09
C ALA A 104 4.36 27.91 14.83
N VAL A 105 3.34 27.06 14.95
CA VAL A 105 2.67 26.43 13.81
C VAL A 105 1.27 27.02 13.66
N ALA A 106 0.94 27.47 12.47
CA ALA A 106 -0.39 27.99 12.15
C ALA A 106 -1.17 27.00 11.28
N VAL A 107 -2.43 26.75 11.66
CA VAL A 107 -3.34 25.80 10.97
C VAL A 107 -4.77 26.33 10.97
N HIS A 108 -5.61 25.78 10.09
CA HIS A 108 -7.05 26.07 10.06
C HIS A 108 -7.77 25.58 11.32
N THR A 109 -8.56 26.43 11.96
CA THR A 109 -9.23 26.15 13.24
C THR A 109 -10.69 25.74 13.09
N ARG A 110 -11.24 25.77 11.88
CA ARG A 110 -12.62 25.32 11.66
C ARG A 110 -12.73 23.84 11.99
N ASP A 111 -13.64 23.50 12.91
CA ASP A 111 -13.93 22.13 13.34
C ASP A 111 -12.71 21.35 13.89
N ILE A 112 -11.69 22.08 14.38
CA ILE A 112 -10.45 21.50 14.90
C ILE A 112 -10.61 20.98 16.34
N SER A 113 -9.91 19.89 16.64
CA SER A 113 -9.54 19.48 18.00
C SER A 113 -8.01 19.46 18.11
N THR A 114 -7.46 19.88 19.26
CA THR A 114 -6.00 20.02 19.42
C THR A 114 -5.52 19.66 20.81
N THR A 115 -4.29 19.15 20.90
CA THR A 115 -3.56 18.91 22.16
C THR A 115 -2.70 20.11 22.59
N ALA A 116 -2.78 21.25 21.90
CA ALA A 116 -2.00 22.43 22.23
C ALA A 116 -2.27 22.90 23.67
N ALA A 117 -1.22 22.97 24.49
CA ALA A 117 -1.33 23.40 25.88
C ALA A 117 -1.46 24.93 26.03
N ALA A 118 -0.91 25.68 25.08
CA ALA A 118 -0.93 27.14 25.08
C ALA A 118 -2.03 27.67 24.15
N GLY A 119 -2.53 28.87 24.47
CA GLY A 119 -3.54 29.55 23.67
C GLY A 119 -3.05 29.87 22.26
N ALA A 120 -3.97 29.84 21.29
CA ALA A 120 -3.70 30.22 19.91
C ALA A 120 -3.74 31.76 19.75
N SER A 121 -2.95 32.30 18.82
CA SER A 121 -2.93 33.72 18.48
C SER A 121 -3.12 33.92 16.98
N ARG A 122 -3.57 35.11 16.55
CA ARG A 122 -3.66 35.40 15.11
C ARG A 122 -2.26 35.55 14.51
N PRO A 123 -1.92 34.87 13.41
CA PRO A 123 -0.67 35.10 12.69
C PRO A 123 -0.50 36.59 12.36
N GLN A 124 0.71 37.11 12.57
CA GLN A 124 1.06 38.51 12.26
C GLN A 124 2.15 38.52 11.19
N GLY A 125 2.04 39.42 10.22
CA GLY A 125 3.07 39.59 9.18
C GLY A 125 3.07 38.52 8.07
N ILE A 126 2.00 37.72 7.97
CA ILE A 126 1.75 36.79 6.87
C ILE A 126 0.27 36.89 6.47
N GLU A 127 -0.02 36.75 5.18
CA GLU A 127 -1.39 36.64 4.68
C GLU A 127 -1.89 35.20 4.89
N THR A 128 -2.88 35.04 5.77
CA THR A 128 -3.54 33.76 6.03
C THR A 128 -5.06 33.91 5.98
N PRO A 129 -5.80 32.85 5.67
CA PRO A 129 -7.26 32.83 5.84
C PRO A 129 -7.69 33.22 7.27
N ASN A 130 -8.90 33.76 7.40
CA ASN A 130 -9.43 34.28 8.68
C ASN A 130 -9.59 33.22 9.77
N ASP A 131 -9.71 31.95 9.38
CA ASP A 131 -9.87 30.80 10.26
C ASP A 131 -8.52 30.12 10.57
N VAL A 132 -7.40 30.80 10.38
CA VAL A 132 -6.06 30.29 10.75
C VAL A 132 -5.58 30.92 12.04
N MET A 133 -5.09 30.07 12.96
CA MET A 133 -4.49 30.51 14.22
C MET A 133 -3.12 29.85 14.42
N ALA A 134 -2.19 30.58 15.06
CA ALA A 134 -0.84 30.16 15.38
C ALA A 134 -0.74 29.64 16.81
N TYR A 135 -0.13 28.46 16.97
CA TYR A 135 0.08 27.77 18.22
C TYR A 135 1.59 27.71 18.52
N PRO A 136 2.05 28.18 19.68
CA PRO A 136 3.47 28.12 20.02
C PRO A 136 3.91 26.67 20.28
N LEU A 137 5.10 26.32 19.83
CA LEU A 137 5.68 24.98 19.86
C LEU A 137 7.14 25.05 20.32
N SER A 138 7.36 24.70 21.59
CA SER A 138 8.70 24.68 22.20
C SER A 138 9.59 23.57 21.63
N HIS A 139 10.89 23.67 21.87
CA HIS A 139 11.87 22.65 21.49
C HIS A 139 11.45 21.25 21.99
N ARG A 140 11.49 20.24 21.11
CA ARG A 140 11.08 18.85 21.36
C ARG A 140 9.60 18.65 21.72
N ALA A 141 8.77 19.69 21.68
CA ALA A 141 7.34 19.55 21.85
C ALA A 141 6.68 19.06 20.55
N SER A 142 5.48 18.50 20.69
CA SER A 142 4.60 18.15 19.58
C SER A 142 3.17 18.59 19.87
N ILE A 143 2.47 19.05 18.84
CA ILE A 143 1.03 19.32 18.90
C ILE A 143 0.34 18.40 17.89
N THR A 144 -0.78 17.82 18.31
CA THR A 144 -1.69 17.07 17.44
C THR A 144 -2.89 17.96 17.13
N PHE A 145 -3.22 18.05 15.86
CA PHE A 145 -4.43 18.67 15.35
C PHE A 145 -5.27 17.61 14.65
N ALA A 146 -6.58 17.64 14.86
CA ALA A 146 -7.50 16.69 14.27
C ALA A 146 -8.77 17.36 13.76
N TRP A 147 -9.23 16.91 12.59
CA TRP A 147 -10.45 17.36 11.93
C TRP A 147 -11.32 16.16 11.54
N PRO A 148 -12.65 16.31 11.42
CA PRO A 148 -13.47 15.28 10.78
C PRO A 148 -13.02 15.11 9.32
N LEU A 149 -12.76 13.88 8.88
CA LEU A 149 -12.36 13.62 7.50
C LEU A 149 -13.48 14.00 6.53
N VAL A 150 -14.71 13.56 6.82
CA VAL A 150 -15.90 13.87 6.03
C VAL A 150 -16.74 14.94 6.72
N GLN A 151 -17.02 16.02 6.01
CA GLN A 151 -17.91 17.09 6.49
C GLN A 151 -19.36 16.77 6.14
N SER A 152 -20.19 16.47 7.14
CA SER A 152 -21.64 16.34 6.93
C SER A 152 -22.33 17.70 6.92
N ARG A 153 -23.21 17.92 5.95
CA ARG A 153 -24.05 19.14 5.87
C ARG A 153 -25.23 19.11 6.84
N PHE A 154 -25.64 17.92 7.29
CA PHE A 154 -26.89 17.71 8.02
C PHE A 154 -26.69 17.12 9.42
N ARG A 155 -25.51 16.54 9.70
CA ARG A 155 -25.15 16.04 11.04
C ARG A 155 -23.97 16.82 11.58
N ARG A 156 -24.07 17.21 12.84
CA ARG A 156 -22.91 17.70 13.60
C ARG A 156 -21.90 16.55 13.70
N ALA A 157 -20.64 16.83 13.38
CA ALA A 157 -19.57 15.84 13.53
C ALA A 157 -19.51 15.40 15.00
N ALA A 158 -19.26 14.10 15.23
CA ALA A 158 -19.02 13.59 16.57
C ALA A 158 -17.82 14.34 17.19
N PRO A 159 -17.85 14.66 18.50
CA PRO A 159 -16.75 15.36 19.16
C PRO A 159 -15.44 14.60 18.95
N ILE A 160 -14.35 15.36 18.85
CA ILE A 160 -13.00 14.82 18.64
C ILE A 160 -12.17 15.17 19.86
N ASP A 161 -11.54 14.17 20.46
CA ASP A 161 -10.47 14.37 21.43
C ASP A 161 -9.14 13.99 20.79
N ALA A 162 -8.38 14.99 20.35
CA ALA A 162 -7.09 14.79 19.70
C ALA A 162 -6.07 14.07 20.61
N GLY A 163 -6.23 14.11 21.93
CA GLY A 163 -5.35 13.43 22.88
C GLY A 163 -5.58 11.92 22.99
N LEU A 164 -6.75 11.43 22.54
CA LEU A 164 -7.11 10.01 22.59
C LEU A 164 -6.95 9.29 21.24
N LEU A 165 -6.61 10.02 20.18
CA LEU A 165 -6.42 9.41 18.86
C LEU A 165 -5.12 8.58 18.81
N PRO A 166 -5.10 7.50 18.01
CA PRO A 166 -3.89 6.71 17.78
C PRO A 166 -2.71 7.56 17.29
N SER A 167 -1.50 7.24 17.75
CA SER A 167 -0.28 7.86 17.25
C SER A 167 0.04 7.43 15.81
N HIS A 168 0.87 8.20 15.11
CA HIS A 168 1.30 7.83 13.76
C HIS A 168 1.97 6.44 13.73
N ASP A 169 2.78 6.09 14.73
CA ASP A 169 3.40 4.76 14.82
C ASP A 169 2.39 3.62 14.95
N GLN A 170 1.29 3.85 15.69
CA GLN A 170 0.20 2.87 15.78
C GLN A 170 -0.49 2.69 14.43
N VAL A 171 -0.70 3.79 13.69
CA VAL A 171 -1.30 3.76 12.35
C VAL A 171 -0.39 3.08 11.33
N VAL A 172 0.92 3.40 11.33
CA VAL A 172 1.93 2.73 10.50
C VAL A 172 1.91 1.22 10.74
N ARG A 173 2.00 0.80 12.01
CA ARG A 173 1.94 -0.63 12.36
C ARG A 173 0.66 -1.30 11.89
N GLY A 174 -0.49 -0.63 12.03
CA GLY A 174 -1.77 -1.15 11.53
C GLY A 174 -1.75 -1.41 10.03
N TRP A 175 -1.27 -0.45 9.24
CA TRP A 175 -1.15 -0.58 7.78
C TRP A 175 -0.16 -1.66 7.36
N VAL A 176 1.01 -1.73 8.00
CA VAL A 176 2.01 -2.77 7.73
C VAL A 176 1.40 -4.14 8.04
N LEU A 177 0.82 -4.34 9.22
CA LEU A 177 0.20 -5.62 9.59
C LEU A 177 -0.90 -6.02 8.60
N THR A 178 -1.75 -5.09 8.17
CA THR A 178 -2.78 -5.36 7.15
C THR A 178 -2.17 -5.80 5.81
N SER A 179 -1.12 -5.12 5.35
CA SER A 179 -0.37 -5.50 4.14
C SER A 179 0.24 -6.90 4.28
N GLU A 180 0.88 -7.19 5.42
CA GLU A 180 1.60 -8.44 5.68
C GLU A 180 0.69 -9.68 5.81
N ARG A 181 -0.62 -9.50 6.03
CA ARG A 181 -1.61 -10.59 5.98
C ARG A 181 -1.65 -11.27 4.60
N ALA A 182 -1.37 -10.51 3.55
CA ALA A 182 -1.33 -11.05 2.20
C ALA A 182 -0.05 -11.86 1.94
N SER A 183 1.11 -11.25 2.18
CA SER A 183 2.45 -11.89 2.18
C SER A 183 3.49 -10.93 2.75
N ARG A 184 4.69 -11.43 3.07
CA ARG A 184 5.87 -10.60 3.40
C ARG A 184 7.00 -10.88 2.43
N VAL A 185 7.77 -9.87 2.05
CA VAL A 185 8.92 -10.02 1.14
C VAL A 185 10.09 -9.17 1.59
N ALA A 186 11.29 -9.65 1.34
CA ALA A 186 12.54 -8.91 1.45
C ALA A 186 13.48 -9.35 0.31
N PRO A 187 14.11 -8.42 -0.42
CA PRO A 187 13.95 -6.96 -0.34
C PRO A 187 12.58 -6.49 -0.90
N ASP A 188 12.33 -5.19 -0.90
CA ASP A 188 11.11 -4.54 -1.45
C ASP A 188 9.86 -4.51 -0.56
N ALA A 189 9.99 -4.80 0.75
CA ALA A 189 8.91 -4.71 1.72
C ALA A 189 8.15 -3.36 1.65
N SER A 190 8.88 -2.24 1.68
CA SER A 190 8.27 -0.90 1.66
C SER A 190 7.53 -0.61 0.36
N ALA A 191 8.04 -1.08 -0.79
CA ALA A 191 7.39 -0.89 -2.08
C ALA A 191 6.10 -1.70 -2.17
N LEU A 192 6.10 -2.94 -1.66
CA LEU A 192 4.91 -3.78 -1.59
C LEU A 192 3.86 -3.20 -0.65
N VAL A 193 4.26 -2.66 0.50
CA VAL A 193 3.37 -1.96 1.43
C VAL A 193 2.75 -0.74 0.75
N THR A 194 3.53 0.09 0.05
CA THR A 194 2.99 1.25 -0.69
C THR A 194 1.95 0.84 -1.72
N ALA A 195 2.28 -0.12 -2.58
CA ALA A 195 1.36 -0.62 -3.58
C ALA A 195 0.04 -1.08 -2.95
N ARG A 196 0.11 -1.96 -1.94
CA ARG A 196 -1.06 -2.47 -1.22
C ARG A 196 -1.91 -1.42 -0.53
N CYS A 197 -1.26 -0.40 0.04
CA CYS A 197 -1.98 0.70 0.65
C CYS A 197 -2.75 1.51 -0.39
N GLU A 198 -2.18 1.74 -1.58
CA GLU A 198 -2.89 2.39 -2.68
C GLU A 198 -4.09 1.55 -3.16
N LEU A 199 -3.93 0.22 -3.29
CA LEU A 199 -5.03 -0.68 -3.66
C LEU A 199 -6.16 -0.69 -2.61
N SER A 200 -5.80 -0.70 -1.34
CA SER A 200 -6.75 -0.65 -0.22
C SER A 200 -7.55 0.65 -0.17
N LEU A 201 -7.02 1.75 -0.71
CA LEU A 201 -7.67 3.05 -0.73
C LEU A 201 -8.54 3.27 -1.98
N MET A 202 -8.53 2.36 -2.95
CA MET A 202 -9.42 2.44 -4.12
C MET A 202 -10.89 2.38 -3.68
N THR A 203 -11.71 3.19 -4.32
CA THR A 203 -13.17 3.18 -4.19
C THR A 203 -13.78 2.05 -5.01
N SER A 204 -15.02 1.66 -4.70
CA SER A 204 -15.75 0.67 -5.51
C SER A 204 -15.88 1.12 -6.97
N LEU A 205 -16.11 2.42 -7.21
CA LEU A 205 -16.18 2.97 -8.56
C LEU A 205 -14.84 2.83 -9.32
N GLU A 206 -13.71 3.14 -8.68
CA GLU A 206 -12.39 2.95 -9.29
C GLU A 206 -12.09 1.48 -9.61
N ILE A 207 -12.59 0.55 -8.78
CA ILE A 207 -12.46 -0.89 -9.03
C ILE A 207 -13.37 -1.34 -10.17
N ASP A 208 -14.61 -0.86 -10.24
CA ASP A 208 -15.56 -1.18 -11.31
C ASP A 208 -15.05 -0.66 -12.67
N ASP A 209 -14.61 0.61 -12.72
CA ASP A 209 -14.00 1.20 -13.92
C ASP A 209 -12.77 0.40 -14.38
N LEU A 210 -11.94 -0.05 -13.45
CA LEU A 210 -10.79 -0.90 -13.74
C LEU A 210 -11.21 -2.28 -14.26
N LEU A 211 -12.20 -2.92 -13.65
CA LEU A 211 -12.73 -4.21 -14.10
C LEU A 211 -13.24 -4.13 -15.54
N ASP A 212 -13.86 -3.00 -15.92
CA ASP A 212 -14.35 -2.77 -17.26
C ASP A 212 -13.22 -2.50 -18.26
N ALA A 213 -12.19 -1.76 -17.86
CA ALA A 213 -11.02 -1.49 -18.70
C ALA A 213 -10.11 -2.72 -18.88
N ASP A 214 -9.77 -3.40 -17.78
CA ASP A 214 -8.93 -4.60 -17.73
C ASP A 214 -9.38 -5.53 -16.60
N ALA A 215 -10.16 -6.54 -16.96
CA ALA A 215 -10.68 -7.54 -16.03
C ALA A 215 -9.56 -8.33 -15.31
N ALA A 216 -8.37 -8.49 -15.89
CA ALA A 216 -7.27 -9.19 -15.22
C ALA A 216 -6.67 -8.31 -14.11
N LEU A 217 -6.44 -7.03 -14.38
CA LEU A 217 -5.94 -6.10 -13.37
C LEU A 217 -6.99 -5.85 -12.27
N GLY A 218 -8.26 -5.68 -12.62
CA GLY A 218 -9.34 -5.56 -11.63
C GLY A 218 -9.45 -6.80 -10.73
N THR A 219 -9.29 -8.00 -11.30
CA THR A 219 -9.19 -9.25 -10.54
C THR A 219 -8.04 -9.23 -9.53
N LEU A 220 -6.85 -8.77 -9.94
CA LEU A 220 -5.69 -8.70 -9.06
C LEU A 220 -5.91 -7.72 -7.90
N VAL A 221 -6.56 -6.58 -8.13
CA VAL A 221 -6.90 -5.61 -7.07
C VAL A 221 -7.80 -6.25 -6.02
N ILE A 222 -8.91 -6.85 -6.45
CA ILE A 222 -9.86 -7.47 -5.54
C ILE A 222 -9.19 -8.59 -4.75
N ALA A 223 -8.45 -9.47 -5.42
CA ALA A 223 -7.79 -10.58 -4.75
C ALA A 223 -6.75 -10.11 -3.72
N GLU A 224 -6.02 -9.03 -4.01
CA GLU A 224 -5.06 -8.47 -3.06
C GLU A 224 -5.77 -7.87 -1.84
N ARG A 225 -6.89 -7.17 -2.04
CA ARG A 225 -7.70 -6.63 -0.95
C ARG A 225 -8.31 -7.73 -0.07
N VAL A 226 -8.84 -8.79 -0.67
CA VAL A 226 -9.33 -9.98 0.07
C VAL A 226 -8.22 -10.61 0.91
N ARG A 227 -7.00 -10.72 0.36
CA ARG A 227 -5.83 -11.22 1.11
C ARG A 227 -5.44 -10.31 2.27
N MET A 228 -5.68 -9.00 2.17
CA MET A 228 -5.44 -8.03 3.23
C MET A 228 -6.56 -7.96 4.27
N GLY A 229 -7.77 -8.42 3.95
CA GLY A 229 -8.86 -8.58 4.92
C GLY A 229 -10.26 -8.24 4.43
N ASP A 230 -10.45 -7.82 3.18
CA ASP A 230 -11.79 -7.59 2.63
C ASP A 230 -12.60 -8.89 2.63
N ASN A 231 -13.92 -8.75 2.83
CA ASN A 231 -14.83 -9.89 2.82
C ASN A 231 -14.94 -10.46 1.39
N PRO A 232 -14.48 -11.70 1.12
CA PRO A 232 -14.49 -12.26 -0.23
C PRO A 232 -15.89 -12.44 -0.81
N ARG A 233 -16.91 -12.62 0.04
CA ARG A 233 -18.30 -12.82 -0.40
C ARG A 233 -18.93 -11.60 -1.07
N GLU A 234 -18.40 -10.40 -0.81
CA GLU A 234 -18.87 -9.16 -1.44
C GLU A 234 -18.40 -9.03 -2.89
N TRP A 235 -17.41 -9.84 -3.29
CA TRP A 235 -16.76 -9.77 -4.59
C TRP A 235 -17.03 -10.99 -5.49
N THR A 236 -17.79 -11.98 -5.02
CA THR A 236 -18.00 -13.27 -5.72
C THR A 236 -18.48 -13.07 -7.15
N SER A 237 -19.49 -12.22 -7.37
CA SER A 237 -20.08 -12.01 -8.69
C SER A 237 -19.13 -11.27 -9.64
N GLN A 238 -18.45 -10.23 -9.15
CA GLN A 238 -17.46 -9.48 -9.93
C GLN A 238 -16.27 -10.36 -10.32
N ILE A 239 -15.75 -11.17 -9.40
CA ILE A 239 -14.64 -12.09 -9.67
C ILE A 239 -15.03 -13.18 -10.67
N ALA A 240 -16.22 -13.78 -10.53
CA ALA A 240 -16.68 -14.80 -11.46
C ALA A 240 -16.85 -14.23 -12.89
N ASP A 241 -17.45 -13.04 -13.02
CA ASP A 241 -17.58 -12.36 -14.32
C ASP A 241 -16.22 -11.98 -14.91
N ALA A 242 -15.33 -11.41 -14.09
CA ALA A 242 -13.99 -11.02 -14.50
C ALA A 242 -13.18 -12.23 -14.99
N ALA A 243 -13.20 -13.35 -14.26
CA ALA A 243 -12.54 -14.58 -14.66
C ALA A 243 -13.07 -15.10 -16.01
N ARG A 244 -14.39 -15.05 -16.24
CA ARG A 244 -15.00 -15.39 -17.54
C ARG A 244 -14.50 -14.47 -18.65
N ARG A 245 -14.43 -13.15 -18.42
CA ARG A 245 -13.95 -12.17 -19.41
C ARG A 245 -12.47 -12.36 -19.73
N VAL A 246 -11.65 -12.61 -18.71
CA VAL A 246 -10.22 -12.93 -18.85
C VAL A 246 -10.03 -14.21 -19.67
N ALA A 247 -10.74 -15.29 -19.34
CA ALA A 247 -10.66 -16.56 -20.06
C ALA A 247 -11.11 -16.47 -21.52
N LYS A 248 -12.06 -15.58 -21.85
CA LYS A 248 -12.53 -15.37 -23.22
C LYS A 248 -11.49 -14.66 -24.11
N HIS A 249 -10.65 -13.81 -23.53
CA HIS A 249 -9.67 -13.00 -24.25
C HIS A 249 -8.30 -12.99 -23.53
N PRO A 250 -7.65 -14.14 -23.34
CA PRO A 250 -6.47 -14.28 -22.47
C PRO A 250 -5.25 -13.47 -22.94
N GLN A 251 -5.16 -13.16 -24.23
CA GLN A 251 -4.10 -12.37 -24.84
C GLN A 251 -4.17 -10.87 -24.54
N ARG A 252 -5.26 -10.38 -23.91
CA ARG A 252 -5.40 -8.94 -23.59
C ARG A 252 -4.52 -8.49 -22.44
N SER A 253 -4.07 -9.41 -21.59
CA SER A 253 -3.23 -9.09 -20.44
C SER A 253 -2.14 -10.15 -20.26
N ALA A 254 -0.90 -9.70 -20.04
CA ALA A 254 0.19 -10.59 -19.66
C ALA A 254 -0.03 -11.22 -18.26
N TRP A 255 -0.96 -10.68 -17.47
CA TRP A 255 -1.28 -11.16 -16.13
C TRP A 255 -2.40 -12.19 -16.08
N THR A 256 -2.94 -12.62 -17.22
CA THR A 256 -4.05 -13.58 -17.28
C THR A 256 -3.87 -14.80 -16.38
N ALA A 257 -2.71 -15.47 -16.43
CA ALA A 257 -2.47 -16.66 -15.61
C ALA A 257 -2.53 -16.34 -14.10
N ARG A 258 -1.91 -15.24 -13.68
CA ARG A 258 -1.92 -14.82 -12.28
C ARG A 258 -3.31 -14.38 -11.85
N ALA A 259 -4.02 -13.61 -12.67
CA ALA A 259 -5.38 -13.16 -12.39
C ALA A 259 -6.32 -14.35 -12.18
N MET A 260 -6.25 -15.39 -13.02
CA MET A 260 -7.09 -16.58 -12.88
C MET A 260 -6.77 -17.39 -11.61
N VAL A 261 -5.49 -17.55 -11.27
CA VAL A 261 -5.08 -18.20 -10.01
C VAL A 261 -5.61 -17.43 -8.80
N MET A 262 -5.50 -16.11 -8.83
CA MET A 262 -5.97 -15.23 -7.76
C MET A 262 -7.50 -15.20 -7.69
N ALA A 263 -8.21 -15.24 -8.82
CA ALA A 263 -9.67 -15.36 -8.87
C ALA A 263 -10.15 -16.66 -8.21
N ALA A 264 -9.58 -17.81 -8.61
CA ALA A 264 -9.93 -19.09 -8.02
C ALA A 264 -9.68 -19.09 -6.49
N ARG A 265 -8.54 -18.55 -6.04
CA ARG A 265 -8.23 -18.42 -4.62
C ARG A 265 -9.23 -17.54 -3.87
N THR A 266 -9.65 -16.41 -4.47
CA THR A 266 -10.67 -15.53 -3.89
C THR A 266 -12.02 -16.24 -3.76
N LEU A 267 -12.41 -17.05 -4.75
CA LEU A 267 -13.63 -17.85 -4.70
C LEU A 267 -13.56 -18.95 -3.64
N VAL A 268 -12.42 -19.63 -3.48
CA VAL A 268 -12.20 -20.55 -2.35
C VAL A 268 -12.37 -19.82 -1.01
N ALA A 269 -11.80 -18.61 -0.87
CA ALA A 269 -11.96 -17.79 0.33
C ALA A 269 -13.42 -17.36 0.57
N ALA A 270 -14.23 -17.26 -0.49
CA ALA A 270 -15.66 -16.97 -0.42
C ALA A 270 -16.53 -18.19 -0.06
N ASP A 271 -15.95 -19.39 0.06
CA ASP A 271 -16.64 -20.69 0.20
C ASP A 271 -17.35 -21.15 -1.09
N GLU A 272 -16.87 -20.68 -2.24
CA GLU A 272 -17.44 -20.94 -3.58
C GLU A 272 -16.59 -21.96 -4.34
N SER A 273 -16.43 -23.17 -3.78
CA SER A 273 -15.48 -24.18 -4.27
C SER A 273 -15.75 -24.62 -5.72
N LEU A 274 -17.02 -24.80 -6.11
CA LEU A 274 -17.38 -25.18 -7.48
C LEU A 274 -16.99 -24.10 -8.49
N ALA A 275 -17.26 -22.83 -8.17
CA ALA A 275 -16.87 -21.71 -9.02
C ALA A 275 -15.34 -21.58 -9.11
N ALA A 276 -14.63 -21.83 -8.01
CA ALA A 276 -13.17 -21.87 -8.01
C ALA A 276 -12.63 -22.97 -8.95
N ASP A 277 -13.20 -24.17 -8.89
CA ASP A 277 -12.84 -25.29 -9.79
C ASP A 277 -13.09 -24.93 -11.27
N ASP A 278 -14.24 -24.32 -11.60
CA ASP A 278 -14.54 -23.84 -12.95
C ASP A 278 -13.48 -22.83 -13.45
N VAL A 279 -13.06 -21.89 -12.59
CA VAL A 279 -12.00 -20.92 -12.91
C VAL A 279 -10.66 -21.60 -13.13
N VAL A 280 -10.32 -22.62 -12.33
CA VAL A 280 -9.10 -23.42 -12.52
C VAL A 280 -9.12 -24.15 -13.86
N GLU A 281 -10.25 -24.74 -14.24
CA GLU A 281 -10.37 -25.38 -15.55
C GLU A 281 -10.23 -24.39 -16.71
N LEU A 282 -10.87 -23.22 -16.60
CA LEU A 282 -10.72 -22.15 -17.58
C LEU A 282 -9.27 -21.69 -17.70
N TRP A 283 -8.57 -21.55 -16.57
CA TRP A 283 -7.15 -21.20 -16.54
C TRP A 283 -6.28 -22.22 -17.26
N GLN A 284 -6.45 -23.52 -16.99
CA GLN A 284 -5.68 -24.58 -17.64
C GLN A 284 -5.88 -24.59 -19.15
N ARG A 285 -7.06 -24.23 -19.64
CA ARG A 285 -7.33 -24.09 -21.08
C ARG A 285 -6.73 -22.80 -21.66
N ALA A 286 -6.92 -21.68 -20.98
CA ALA A 286 -6.60 -20.33 -21.49
C ALA A 286 -5.12 -19.94 -21.37
N ALA A 287 -4.38 -20.50 -20.42
CA ALA A 287 -2.96 -20.18 -20.20
C ALA A 287 -2.02 -20.78 -21.25
N THR A 288 -2.52 -21.66 -22.12
CA THR A 288 -1.75 -22.21 -23.24
C THR A 288 -1.46 -21.10 -24.27
N GLY A 289 -0.21 -20.63 -24.33
CA GLY A 289 0.24 -19.64 -25.32
C GLY A 289 0.25 -18.17 -24.88
N VAL A 290 -0.03 -17.86 -23.60
CA VAL A 290 0.14 -16.50 -23.06
C VAL A 290 1.62 -16.25 -22.74
N THR A 291 2.18 -15.17 -23.30
CA THR A 291 3.53 -14.70 -22.94
C THR A 291 3.57 -14.26 -21.48
N ARG A 292 4.59 -14.73 -20.75
CA ARG A 292 4.85 -14.31 -19.37
C ARG A 292 5.01 -12.79 -19.30
N PRO A 293 4.54 -12.16 -18.21
CA PRO A 293 4.73 -10.72 -18.03
C PRO A 293 6.23 -10.40 -18.02
N ASP A 294 6.62 -9.45 -18.86
CA ASP A 294 7.96 -8.89 -18.79
C ASP A 294 8.00 -7.95 -17.59
N ALA A 295 8.67 -8.41 -16.52
CA ALA A 295 8.85 -7.67 -15.28
C ALA A 295 9.63 -6.34 -15.44
N THR A 296 10.13 -6.05 -16.65
CA THR A 296 10.80 -4.78 -16.99
C THR A 296 9.88 -3.72 -17.60
N SER A 297 8.61 -4.05 -17.90
CA SER A 297 7.64 -3.10 -18.44
C SER A 297 7.33 -1.99 -17.42
N GLY A 298 7.72 -0.75 -17.73
CA GLY A 298 7.73 0.42 -16.85
C GLY A 298 6.36 0.99 -16.46
N ASP A 299 5.29 0.18 -16.47
CA ASP A 299 3.99 0.61 -15.93
C ASP A 299 4.07 0.60 -14.40
N SER A 300 4.10 1.81 -13.83
CA SER A 300 4.39 2.06 -12.41
C SER A 300 3.14 2.04 -11.52
N SER A 301 2.02 1.49 -12.00
CA SER A 301 0.81 1.40 -11.17
C SER A 301 1.02 0.47 -9.97
N ALA A 302 0.34 0.78 -8.86
CA ALA A 302 0.39 -0.03 -7.63
C ALA A 302 0.07 -1.51 -7.89
N ILE A 303 -0.86 -1.80 -8.79
CA ILE A 303 -1.31 -3.15 -9.14
C ILE A 303 -0.14 -3.94 -9.74
N MET A 304 0.51 -3.34 -10.74
CA MET A 304 1.66 -3.91 -11.43
C MET A 304 2.83 -4.09 -10.49
N GLN A 305 3.08 -3.12 -9.59
CA GLN A 305 4.13 -3.21 -8.60
C GLN A 305 3.93 -4.38 -7.64
N ALA A 306 2.74 -4.53 -7.03
CA ALA A 306 2.44 -5.65 -6.13
C ALA A 306 2.53 -7.00 -6.85
N ALA A 307 1.96 -7.11 -8.04
CA ALA A 307 1.99 -8.33 -8.83
C ALA A 307 3.40 -8.72 -9.26
N THR A 308 4.23 -7.76 -9.68
CA THR A 308 5.62 -7.98 -10.12
C THR A 308 6.52 -8.37 -8.96
N ILE A 309 6.38 -7.74 -7.79
CA ILE A 309 7.17 -8.08 -6.61
C ILE A 309 6.95 -9.55 -6.24
N GLU A 310 5.70 -10.02 -6.14
CA GLU A 310 5.42 -11.42 -5.81
C GLU A 310 5.74 -12.39 -6.95
N HIS A 311 5.57 -11.98 -8.22
CA HIS A 311 5.86 -12.83 -9.37
C HIS A 311 7.34 -13.25 -9.43
N ARG A 312 8.28 -12.41 -8.97
CA ARG A 312 9.71 -12.77 -8.90
C ARG A 312 9.97 -13.98 -7.99
N PHE A 313 9.06 -14.30 -7.08
CA PHE A 313 9.23 -15.40 -6.14
C PHE A 313 8.60 -16.69 -6.62
N VAL A 314 7.34 -16.66 -7.08
CA VAL A 314 6.61 -17.87 -7.47
C VAL A 314 5.65 -17.59 -8.63
N HIS A 315 5.53 -18.57 -9.52
CA HIS A 315 4.54 -18.58 -10.60
C HIS A 315 3.90 -19.97 -10.76
N ALA A 316 2.57 -20.01 -10.74
CA ALA A 316 1.81 -21.23 -10.99
C ALA A 316 1.95 -21.69 -12.45
N LEU A 317 2.18 -22.98 -12.66
CA LEU A 317 2.19 -23.61 -13.98
C LEU A 317 0.92 -24.41 -14.21
N THR A 318 0.53 -25.22 -13.21
CA THR A 318 -0.72 -25.99 -13.21
C THR A 318 -1.37 -25.91 -11.82
N ARG A 319 -2.56 -26.54 -11.65
CA ARG A 319 -3.22 -26.63 -10.33
C ARG A 319 -2.30 -27.13 -9.22
N THR A 320 -1.39 -28.05 -9.56
CA THR A 320 -0.50 -28.77 -8.64
C THR A 320 0.98 -28.58 -8.96
N SER A 321 1.36 -27.59 -9.78
CA SER A 321 2.78 -27.29 -10.02
C SER A 321 3.05 -25.80 -10.10
N ALA A 322 4.20 -25.39 -9.56
CA ALA A 322 4.66 -24.02 -9.60
C ALA A 322 6.19 -23.97 -9.82
N VAL A 323 6.65 -22.86 -10.39
CA VAL A 323 8.07 -22.54 -10.52
C VAL A 323 8.42 -21.43 -9.53
N VAL A 324 9.45 -21.65 -8.73
CA VAL A 324 10.06 -20.63 -7.88
C VAL A 324 11.12 -19.87 -8.69
N LEU A 325 11.30 -18.60 -8.36
CA LEU A 325 12.23 -17.70 -9.06
C LEU A 325 12.03 -17.70 -10.59
N PRO A 326 10.79 -17.51 -11.09
CA PRO A 326 10.46 -17.66 -12.52
C PRO A 326 11.14 -16.63 -13.43
N THR A 327 11.67 -15.55 -12.86
CA THR A 327 12.42 -14.50 -13.56
C THR A 327 13.93 -14.63 -13.34
N GLY A 328 14.40 -15.74 -12.76
CA GLY A 328 15.77 -15.89 -12.27
C GLY A 328 16.02 -15.06 -11.01
N ILE A 329 17.29 -15.01 -10.58
CA ILE A 329 17.72 -14.26 -9.39
C ILE A 329 18.24 -12.89 -9.83
N PRO A 330 17.61 -11.78 -9.40
CA PRO A 330 18.11 -10.44 -9.65
C PRO A 330 19.55 -10.26 -9.16
N VAL A 331 20.39 -9.55 -9.92
CA VAL A 331 21.77 -9.27 -9.52
C VAL A 331 21.84 -8.56 -8.17
N ALA A 332 20.89 -7.65 -7.89
CA ALA A 332 20.78 -6.94 -6.62
C ALA A 332 20.51 -7.85 -5.40
N TRP A 333 20.09 -9.10 -5.61
CA TRP A 333 19.88 -10.07 -4.54
C TRP A 333 21.15 -10.84 -4.17
N ARG A 334 22.22 -10.75 -4.97
CA ARG A 334 23.50 -11.42 -4.70
C ARG A 334 24.10 -10.93 -3.38
N GLY A 335 24.31 -11.85 -2.45
CA GLY A 335 24.83 -11.57 -1.10
C GLY A 335 23.81 -10.93 -0.14
N ALA A 336 22.58 -10.66 -0.57
CA ALA A 336 21.52 -10.12 0.28
C ALA A 336 20.71 -11.23 0.96
N ASN A 337 20.14 -10.92 2.13
CA ASN A 337 19.12 -11.77 2.75
C ASN A 337 17.80 -11.58 1.98
N VAL A 338 17.39 -12.63 1.28
CA VAL A 338 16.12 -12.66 0.54
C VAL A 338 15.16 -13.61 1.21
N GLU A 339 13.94 -13.16 1.43
CA GLU A 339 12.86 -13.93 2.02
C GLU A 339 11.53 -13.55 1.39
N ALA A 340 10.64 -14.53 1.23
CA ALA A 340 9.25 -14.29 0.95
C ALA A 340 8.39 -15.26 1.77
N HIS A 341 7.31 -14.77 2.36
CA HIS A 341 6.45 -15.53 3.25
C HIS A 341 5.01 -15.48 2.76
N GLY A 342 4.39 -16.64 2.58
CA GLY A 342 2.97 -16.75 2.23
C GLY A 342 2.61 -16.24 0.82
N VAL A 343 3.52 -16.32 -0.14
CA VAL A 343 3.26 -15.95 -1.54
C VAL A 343 2.36 -17.01 -2.19
N VAL A 344 1.36 -16.59 -2.98
CA VAL A 344 0.43 -17.52 -3.64
C VAL A 344 1.15 -18.32 -4.73
N ALA A 345 1.21 -19.64 -4.55
CA ALA A 345 1.87 -20.54 -5.50
C ALA A 345 0.88 -21.18 -6.48
N THR A 346 -0.29 -21.58 -5.99
CA THR A 346 -1.45 -22.01 -6.79
C THR A 346 -2.73 -21.58 -6.05
N PRO A 347 -3.95 -21.82 -6.59
CA PRO A 347 -5.19 -21.45 -5.89
C PRO A 347 -5.25 -22.02 -4.46
N ASP A 348 -4.75 -23.24 -4.28
CA ASP A 348 -4.84 -24.00 -3.03
C ASP A 348 -3.58 -23.90 -2.15
N HIS A 349 -2.48 -23.32 -2.66
CA HIS A 349 -1.18 -23.34 -1.97
C HIS A 349 -0.55 -21.95 -1.82
N ARG A 350 0.10 -21.73 -0.68
CA ARG A 350 1.08 -20.66 -0.48
C ARG A 350 2.46 -21.27 -0.28
N VAL A 351 3.49 -20.50 -0.62
CA VAL A 351 4.88 -20.87 -0.40
C VAL A 351 5.59 -19.75 0.33
N SER A 352 6.38 -20.13 1.33
CA SER A 352 7.41 -19.31 1.94
C SER A 352 8.77 -19.83 1.47
N LEU A 353 9.70 -18.92 1.20
CA LEU A 353 11.02 -19.24 0.69
C LEU A 353 12.07 -18.27 1.22
N ALA A 354 13.30 -18.76 1.36
CA ALA A 354 14.44 -17.94 1.73
C ALA A 354 15.65 -18.33 0.87
N LEU A 355 16.44 -17.33 0.50
CA LEU A 355 17.71 -17.55 -0.20
C LEU A 355 18.88 -17.23 0.73
N ARG A 356 19.85 -18.14 0.78
CA ARG A 356 21.08 -18.00 1.56
C ARG A 356 22.28 -18.26 0.66
N TRP A 357 23.19 -17.29 0.56
CA TRP A 357 24.32 -17.37 -0.35
C TRP A 357 25.46 -18.21 0.21
N HIS A 358 26.00 -19.10 -0.63
CA HIS A 358 27.16 -19.95 -0.34
C HIS A 358 28.16 -19.88 -1.49
N GLY A 359 29.00 -18.84 -1.48
CA GLY A 359 29.90 -18.54 -2.60
C GLY A 359 29.11 -18.12 -3.84
N GLU A 360 29.33 -18.82 -4.96
CA GLU A 360 28.64 -18.56 -6.23
C GLU A 360 27.25 -19.22 -6.31
N ASN A 361 26.96 -20.17 -5.42
CA ASN A 361 25.68 -20.88 -5.35
C ASN A 361 24.76 -20.30 -4.27
N VAL A 362 23.49 -20.68 -4.32
CA VAL A 362 22.48 -20.21 -3.37
C VAL A 362 21.69 -21.38 -2.81
N ALA A 363 21.60 -21.46 -1.49
CA ALA A 363 20.69 -22.37 -0.82
C ALA A 363 19.27 -21.77 -0.87
N LEU A 364 18.34 -22.54 -1.44
CA LEU A 364 16.91 -22.28 -1.41
C LEU A 364 16.31 -23.10 -0.27
N LEU A 365 15.68 -22.42 0.68
CA LEU A 365 14.82 -23.01 1.68
C LEU A 365 13.37 -22.75 1.29
N TRP A 366 12.48 -23.72 1.50
CA TRP A 366 11.05 -23.55 1.22
C TRP A 366 10.16 -24.24 2.24
N GLU A 367 8.95 -23.73 2.35
CA GLU A 367 7.83 -24.29 3.10
C GLU A 367 6.53 -24.05 2.30
N VAL A 368 5.69 -25.08 2.19
CA VAL A 368 4.42 -25.07 1.47
C VAL A 368 3.28 -25.16 2.47
N ASP A 369 2.35 -24.21 2.40
CA ASP A 369 1.08 -24.23 3.11
C ASP A 369 -0.03 -24.59 2.11
N GLY A 370 -0.74 -25.69 2.36
CA GLY A 370 -1.80 -26.22 1.50
C GLY A 370 -1.86 -27.75 1.48
N PRO A 371 -2.71 -28.34 0.62
CA PRO A 371 -2.78 -29.79 0.42
C PRO A 371 -1.42 -30.39 -0.02
N PRO A 372 -1.19 -31.70 0.21
CA PRO A 372 0.03 -32.36 -0.27
C PRO A 372 0.02 -32.51 -1.80
N GLY A 373 1.21 -32.57 -2.39
CA GLY A 373 1.38 -32.91 -3.81
C GLY A 373 1.67 -31.73 -4.75
N LEU A 374 1.91 -30.53 -4.22
CA LEU A 374 2.46 -29.42 -5.00
C LEU A 374 3.88 -29.76 -5.48
N GLN A 375 4.08 -29.79 -6.80
CA GLN A 375 5.39 -29.90 -7.41
C GLN A 375 6.03 -28.51 -7.55
N LEU A 376 7.14 -28.28 -6.86
CA LEU A 376 7.96 -27.08 -7.00
C LEU A 376 9.16 -27.37 -7.89
N SER A 377 9.49 -26.43 -8.77
CA SER A 377 10.70 -26.44 -9.61
C SER A 377 11.37 -25.07 -9.61
N ALA A 378 12.66 -25.00 -9.92
CA ALA A 378 13.40 -23.74 -10.06
C ALA A 378 14.03 -23.64 -11.45
N SER A 379 13.28 -24.04 -12.49
CA SER A 379 13.81 -24.30 -13.83
C SER A 379 14.51 -23.12 -14.52
N THR A 380 14.27 -21.89 -14.06
CA THR A 380 14.94 -20.67 -14.57
C THR A 380 16.32 -20.45 -13.93
N VAL A 381 16.57 -21.07 -12.77
CA VAL A 381 17.84 -20.96 -12.02
C VAL A 381 18.63 -22.26 -12.12
N ASP A 382 18.00 -23.40 -11.80
CA ASP A 382 18.58 -24.73 -11.84
C ASP A 382 17.54 -25.72 -12.43
N ALA A 383 17.73 -26.10 -13.69
CA ALA A 383 16.84 -27.00 -14.41
C ALA A 383 16.75 -28.42 -13.82
N SER A 384 17.70 -28.81 -12.95
CA SER A 384 17.71 -30.12 -12.32
C SER A 384 16.85 -30.19 -11.06
N PHE A 385 16.47 -29.04 -10.48
CA PHE A 385 15.69 -29.01 -9.25
C PHE A 385 14.18 -29.19 -9.49
N SER A 386 13.62 -30.22 -8.87
CA SER A 386 12.19 -30.42 -8.70
C SER A 386 11.93 -31.18 -7.39
N THR A 387 10.85 -30.86 -6.69
CA THR A 387 10.45 -31.54 -5.45
C THR A 387 8.94 -31.52 -5.25
N ILE A 388 8.43 -32.48 -4.48
CA ILE A 388 7.06 -32.50 -3.95
C ILE A 388 7.02 -32.39 -2.42
N ALA A 389 8.19 -32.24 -1.79
CA ALA A 389 8.29 -32.13 -0.34
C ALA A 389 7.71 -30.78 0.12
N ALA A 390 6.85 -30.82 1.13
CA ALA A 390 6.22 -29.62 1.68
C ALA A 390 7.22 -28.66 2.34
N GLN A 391 8.40 -29.12 2.71
CA GLN A 391 9.48 -28.29 3.24
C GLN A 391 10.84 -28.90 2.88
N GLY A 392 11.87 -28.07 2.83
CA GLY A 392 13.23 -28.53 2.64
C GLY A 392 14.23 -27.43 2.32
N GLU A 393 15.46 -27.88 2.04
CA GLU A 393 16.57 -27.05 1.63
C GLU A 393 17.32 -27.72 0.48
N VAL A 394 17.78 -26.92 -0.48
CA VAL A 394 18.61 -27.38 -1.60
C VAL A 394 19.63 -26.31 -1.97
N LEU A 395 20.83 -26.72 -2.37
CA LEU A 395 21.80 -25.83 -2.99
C LEU A 395 21.53 -25.77 -4.49
N LEU A 396 21.05 -24.62 -4.99
CA LEU A 396 20.81 -24.38 -6.41
C LEU A 396 22.11 -23.96 -7.09
N ARG A 397 22.36 -24.52 -8.28
CA ARG A 397 23.46 -24.10 -9.15
C ARG A 397 23.02 -22.88 -9.95
N VAL A 398 23.48 -21.70 -9.54
CA VAL A 398 23.21 -20.46 -10.28
C VAL A 398 24.10 -20.48 -11.51
N ALA A 399 23.52 -20.58 -12.70
CA ALA A 399 24.28 -20.40 -13.93
C ALA A 399 24.98 -19.02 -13.90
N PRO A 400 26.26 -18.91 -14.31
CA PRO A 400 27.06 -17.70 -14.18
C PRO A 400 26.43 -16.45 -14.81
#